data_AF-J7QHN4-F1
#
_entry.id   AF-J7QHN4-F1
#
_cell.length_a   1.000
_cell.length_b   1.000
_cell.length_c   1.000
_cell.angle_alpha   90.00
_cell.angle_beta   90.00
_cell.angle_gamma   90.00
#
_symmetry.space_group_name_H-M   'P 1'
#
loop_
_entity.id
_entity.type
_entity.pdbx_description
1 polymer ?
#
loop_
_entity_poly.entity_id
_entity_poly.type
_entity_poly.pdbx_seq_one_letter_code
_entity_poly.pdbx_strand_id
1 'polypeptide(L)'
;MVDAAREAAATLAGARLADHYRRVHVAMRDLPICNPALEIEAIGFRPYGGHALGVILTPWFMNLMICAADAEELPPKAPGETAYWPLTAGRVGFVVGRLEGFGRVDSCSLFSPMDEFADHAAARAVALAALDQLFDPAPTDAREAAARRPAVLDRRSLIFGAKRDEAHVAP
;
A
#
# COMPACT_ATOMS: atom_id res chain seq x y z
N MET A 1 20.18 -15.42 -16.34
CA MET A 1 20.98 -14.23 -15.96
C MET A 1 20.15 -12.95 -15.98
N VAL A 2 19.42 -12.65 -17.07
CA VAL A 2 18.54 -11.46 -17.15
C VAL A 2 17.43 -11.48 -16.08
N ASP A 3 16.86 -12.65 -15.80
CA ASP A 3 15.77 -12.80 -14.82
C ASP A 3 16.22 -12.47 -13.39
N ALA A 4 17.33 -13.09 -12.95
CA ALA A 4 17.95 -12.80 -11.66
C ALA A 4 18.33 -11.31 -11.48
N ALA A 5 18.77 -10.63 -12.54
CA ALA A 5 19.07 -9.21 -12.48
C ALA A 5 17.80 -8.36 -12.27
N ARG A 6 16.69 -8.73 -12.92
CA ARG A 6 15.39 -8.07 -12.72
C ARG A 6 14.85 -8.32 -11.31
N GLU A 7 14.96 -9.54 -10.81
CA GLU A 7 14.57 -9.89 -9.43
C GLU A 7 15.36 -9.08 -8.40
N ALA A 8 16.68 -8.97 -8.60
CA ALA A 8 17.54 -8.14 -7.76
C ALA A 8 17.16 -6.65 -7.83
N ALA A 9 16.88 -6.13 -9.02
CA ALA A 9 16.43 -4.74 -9.21
C ALA A 9 15.10 -4.47 -8.50
N ALA A 10 14.12 -5.37 -8.63
CA ALA A 10 12.83 -5.26 -7.96
C ALA A 10 12.97 -5.31 -6.43
N THR A 11 13.81 -6.22 -5.91
CA THR A 11 14.12 -6.33 -4.49
C THR A 11 14.77 -5.05 -3.97
N LEU A 12 15.74 -4.49 -4.72
CA LEU A 12 16.40 -3.23 -4.37
C LEU A 12 15.44 -2.04 -4.38
N ALA A 13 14.52 -1.97 -5.35
CA ALA A 13 13.48 -0.95 -5.41
C ALA A 13 12.57 -0.99 -4.18
N GLY A 14 12.15 -2.20 -3.77
CA GLY A 14 11.40 -2.42 -2.54
C GLY A 14 12.17 -1.95 -1.29
N ALA A 15 13.44 -2.33 -1.17
CA ALA A 15 14.30 -1.91 -0.07
C ALA A 15 14.44 -0.38 0.03
N ARG A 16 14.68 0.30 -1.10
CA ARG A 16 14.74 1.77 -1.16
C ARG A 16 13.42 2.43 -0.75
N LEU A 17 12.29 1.81 -1.09
CA LEU A 17 10.98 2.31 -0.72
C LEU A 17 10.72 2.13 0.79
N ALA A 18 11.09 0.98 1.36
CA ALA A 18 11.05 0.77 2.81
C ALA A 18 11.95 1.77 3.55
N ASP A 19 13.15 2.04 3.06
CA ASP A 19 14.04 3.06 3.61
C ASP A 19 13.44 4.48 3.56
N HIS A 20 12.72 4.80 2.48
CA HIS A 20 11.96 6.05 2.42
C HIS A 20 10.93 6.13 3.55
N TYR A 21 10.12 5.09 3.75
CA TYR A 21 9.13 5.08 4.83
C TYR A 21 9.76 5.05 6.22
N ARG A 22 10.94 4.46 6.42
CA ARG A 22 11.68 4.57 7.69
C ARG A 22 12.07 6.01 8.02
N ARG A 23 12.41 6.83 7.03
CA ARG A 23 12.63 8.26 7.23
C ARG A 23 11.33 8.98 7.59
N VAL A 24 10.22 8.64 6.91
CA VAL A 24 8.88 9.19 7.22
C VAL A 24 8.43 8.80 8.63
N HIS A 25 8.77 7.60 9.11
CA HIS A 25 8.40 7.11 10.43
C HIS A 25 8.83 8.05 11.56
N VAL A 26 9.94 8.76 11.40
CA VAL A 26 10.41 9.74 12.40
C VAL A 26 9.33 10.78 12.72
N ALA A 27 8.58 11.23 11.71
CA ALA A 27 7.48 12.18 11.88
C ALA A 27 6.14 11.53 12.26
N MET A 28 6.00 10.22 12.06
CA MET A 28 4.75 9.49 12.26
C MET A 28 4.67 8.77 13.60
N ARG A 29 5.81 8.39 14.20
CA ARG A 29 5.91 7.42 15.31
C ARG A 29 5.06 7.72 16.54
N ASP A 30 4.80 8.99 16.82
CA ASP A 30 4.02 9.42 18.00
C ASP A 30 2.53 9.65 17.69
N LEU A 31 2.11 9.44 16.43
CA LEU A 31 0.72 9.57 16.04
C LEU A 31 -0.08 8.31 16.44
N PRO A 32 -1.35 8.46 16.87
CA PRO A 32 -2.19 7.34 17.31
C PRO A 32 -2.41 6.24 16.25
N ILE A 33 -2.18 6.55 14.97
CA ILE A 33 -2.32 5.61 13.87
C ILE A 33 -1.16 4.59 13.79
N CYS A 34 -0.04 4.86 14.46
CA CYS A 34 1.12 3.96 14.45
C CYS A 34 0.91 2.80 15.43
N ASN A 35 0.90 1.58 14.91
CA ASN A 35 1.00 0.37 15.72
C ASN A 35 2.47 0.06 16.05
N PRO A 36 2.93 0.23 17.30
CA PRO A 36 4.33 0.05 17.67
C PRO A 36 4.81 -1.41 17.63
N ALA A 37 3.90 -2.38 17.49
CA ALA A 37 4.23 -3.80 17.35
C ALA A 37 4.68 -4.18 15.93
N LEU A 38 4.61 -3.25 14.97
CA LEU A 38 4.93 -3.48 13.57
C LEU A 38 6.20 -2.74 13.16
N GLU A 39 6.92 -3.34 12.21
CA GLU A 39 8.10 -2.75 11.59
C GLU A 39 7.82 -2.36 10.14
N ILE A 40 8.71 -1.53 9.57
CA ILE A 40 8.64 -1.16 8.16
C ILE A 40 9.38 -2.19 7.31
N GLU A 41 8.63 -2.83 6.40
CA GLU A 41 9.14 -3.92 5.58
C GLU A 41 8.65 -3.84 4.14
N ALA A 42 9.55 -4.13 3.20
CA ALA A 42 9.24 -4.46 1.82
C ALA A 42 9.11 -5.97 1.65
N ILE A 43 7.91 -6.43 1.31
CA ILE A 43 7.55 -7.85 1.29
C ILE A 43 7.26 -8.28 -0.15
N GLY A 44 7.95 -9.34 -0.60
CA GLY A 44 7.64 -10.05 -1.84
C GLY A 44 7.78 -9.23 -3.13
N PHE A 45 8.64 -8.20 -3.12
CA PHE A 45 8.93 -7.40 -4.30
C PHE A 45 9.51 -8.27 -5.43
N ARG A 46 8.87 -8.21 -6.60
CA ARG A 46 9.21 -9.01 -7.77
C ARG A 46 9.11 -8.20 -9.06
N PRO A 47 9.77 -8.64 -10.14
CA PRO A 47 9.63 -8.01 -11.45
C PRO A 47 8.18 -8.04 -11.93
N TYR A 48 7.73 -6.92 -12.50
CA TYR A 48 6.41 -6.79 -13.06
C TYR A 48 6.49 -5.85 -14.28
N GLY A 49 6.63 -6.45 -15.47
CA GLY A 49 7.00 -5.71 -16.68
C GLY A 49 8.40 -5.09 -16.54
N GLY A 50 8.50 -3.77 -16.75
CA GLY A 50 9.69 -2.95 -16.48
C GLY A 50 9.72 -2.34 -15.07
N HIS A 51 8.86 -2.81 -14.17
CA HIS A 51 8.65 -2.21 -12.85
C HIS A 51 8.82 -3.25 -11.74
N ALA A 52 8.78 -2.78 -10.49
CA ALA A 52 8.77 -3.60 -9.30
C ALA A 52 7.39 -3.56 -8.66
N LEU A 53 6.86 -4.73 -8.28
CA LEU A 53 5.60 -4.86 -7.56
C LEU A 53 5.81 -5.66 -6.28
N GLY A 54 5.31 -5.15 -5.15
CA GLY A 54 5.35 -5.83 -3.86
C GLY A 54 4.47 -5.14 -2.82
N VAL A 55 4.53 -5.58 -1.57
CA VAL A 55 3.80 -4.94 -0.47
C VAL A 55 4.77 -4.13 0.39
N ILE A 56 4.37 -2.91 0.76
CA ILE A 56 5.00 -2.16 1.83
C ILE A 56 4.11 -2.26 3.07
N LEU A 57 4.69 -2.85 4.12
CA LEU A 57 4.14 -2.89 5.46
C LEU A 57 4.75 -1.75 6.28
N THR A 58 3.91 -0.99 6.97
CA THR A 58 4.31 0.04 7.93
C THR A 58 3.44 -0.06 9.19
N PRO A 59 3.83 0.61 10.28
CA PRO A 59 2.96 0.75 11.45
C PRO A 59 1.60 1.40 11.21
N TRP A 60 1.37 2.08 10.07
CA TRP A 60 0.14 2.86 9.82
C TRP A 60 -0.61 2.49 8.52
N PHE A 61 -0.02 1.69 7.63
CA PHE A 61 -0.69 1.08 6.48
C PHE A 61 0.02 -0.20 6.02
N MET A 62 -0.72 -1.03 5.28
CA MET A 62 -0.20 -2.07 4.40
C MET A 62 -0.72 -1.83 2.98
N ASN A 63 0.19 -1.56 2.04
CA ASN A 63 -0.17 -1.22 0.66
C ASN A 63 0.54 -2.14 -0.33
N LEU A 64 -0.18 -2.54 -1.38
CA LEU A 64 0.41 -3.04 -2.61
C LEU A 64 0.97 -1.85 -3.38
N MET A 65 2.22 -1.96 -3.84
CA MET A 65 2.99 -0.88 -4.43
C MET A 65 3.56 -1.29 -5.77
N ILE A 66 3.48 -0.38 -6.75
CA ILE A 66 4.24 -0.46 -8.01
C ILE A 66 5.17 0.76 -8.08
N CYS A 67 6.45 0.52 -8.33
CA CYS A 67 7.47 1.55 -8.47
C CYS A 67 8.48 1.18 -9.57
N ALA A 68 9.32 2.13 -9.97
CA ALA A 68 10.39 1.87 -10.91
C ALA A 68 11.36 0.84 -10.32
N ALA A 69 11.67 -0.22 -11.08
CA ALA A 69 12.68 -1.21 -10.68
C ALA A 69 14.11 -0.67 -10.88
N ASP A 70 14.30 0.16 -11.91
CA ASP A 70 15.55 0.79 -12.29
C ASP A 70 15.31 2.22 -12.83
N ALA A 71 15.94 2.60 -13.94
CA ALA A 71 15.75 3.90 -14.59
C ALA A 71 14.42 4.01 -15.36
N GLU A 72 13.69 2.90 -15.57
CA GLU A 72 12.41 2.93 -16.27
C GLU A 72 11.30 3.51 -15.39
N GLU A 73 10.86 4.73 -15.73
CA GLU A 73 9.76 5.40 -15.05
C GLU A 73 8.39 4.79 -15.39
N LEU A 74 7.44 4.88 -14.45
CA LEU A 74 6.06 4.45 -14.71
C LEU A 74 5.37 5.36 -15.75
N PRO A 75 4.45 4.84 -16.58
CA PRO A 75 3.80 5.58 -17.67
C PRO A 75 3.11 6.87 -17.22
N PRO A 76 3.40 8.05 -17.79
CA PRO A 76 3.08 9.35 -17.22
C PRO A 76 1.62 9.49 -16.76
N LYS A 77 1.44 9.91 -15.51
CA LYS A 77 0.12 10.10 -14.89
C LYS A 77 0.19 11.10 -13.73
N ALA A 78 -0.85 11.90 -13.53
CA ALA A 78 -0.84 12.93 -12.50
C ALA A 78 -1.03 12.33 -11.09
N PRO A 79 -0.37 12.87 -10.04
CA PRO A 79 -0.64 12.48 -8.66
C PRO A 79 -2.13 12.64 -8.29
N GLY A 80 -2.66 11.67 -7.56
CA GLY A 80 -4.07 11.60 -7.16
C GLY A 80 -4.98 10.87 -8.16
N GLU A 81 -4.54 10.67 -9.40
CA GLU A 81 -5.29 9.87 -10.37
C GLU A 81 -5.21 8.37 -10.07
N THR A 82 -6.10 7.58 -10.69
CA THR A 82 -6.08 6.11 -10.62
C THR A 82 -5.41 5.50 -11.84
N ALA A 83 -4.30 4.79 -11.66
CA ALA A 83 -3.67 3.93 -12.67
C ALA A 83 -4.21 2.50 -12.57
N TYR A 84 -4.59 1.90 -13.70
CA TYR A 84 -5.10 0.52 -13.72
C TYR A 84 -4.05 -0.43 -14.27
N TRP A 85 -3.60 -1.36 -13.42
CA TRP A 85 -2.55 -2.33 -13.74
C TRP A 85 -3.11 -3.75 -13.92
N PRO A 86 -2.72 -4.49 -14.97
CA PRO A 86 -3.19 -5.86 -15.21
C PRO A 86 -2.46 -6.90 -14.36
N LEU A 87 -3.11 -7.42 -13.31
CA LEU A 87 -2.59 -8.54 -12.51
C LEU A 87 -3.23 -9.86 -12.96
N THR A 88 -2.66 -10.99 -12.52
CA THR A 88 -3.21 -12.34 -12.82
C THR A 88 -4.67 -12.42 -12.38
N ALA A 89 -4.97 -11.91 -11.18
CA ALA A 89 -6.32 -11.90 -10.65
C ALA A 89 -7.25 -10.84 -11.32
N GLY A 90 -6.75 -10.04 -12.26
CA GLY A 90 -7.51 -9.02 -12.98
C GLY A 90 -6.92 -7.61 -12.90
N ARG A 91 -7.64 -6.62 -13.46
CA ARG A 91 -7.21 -5.22 -13.45
C ARG A 91 -7.45 -4.60 -12.07
N VAL A 92 -6.40 -4.03 -11.47
CA VAL A 92 -6.47 -3.37 -10.16
C VAL A 92 -6.16 -1.89 -10.30
N GLY A 93 -6.96 -1.06 -9.62
CA GLY A 93 -6.74 0.38 -9.55
C GLY A 93 -5.76 0.75 -8.43
N PHE A 94 -4.78 1.58 -8.77
CA PHE A 94 -3.80 2.14 -7.85
C PHE A 94 -3.87 3.66 -7.88
N VAL A 95 -3.81 4.28 -6.70
CA VAL A 95 -3.68 5.74 -6.59
C VAL A 95 -2.25 6.13 -6.89
N VAL A 96 -2.09 7.02 -7.86
CA VAL A 96 -0.79 7.58 -8.26
C VAL A 96 -0.32 8.55 -7.19
N GLY A 97 0.85 8.30 -6.63
CA GLY A 97 1.54 9.15 -5.67
C GLY A 97 2.92 9.55 -6.19
N ARG A 98 3.49 10.60 -5.57
CA ARG A 98 4.88 10.97 -5.77
C ARG A 98 5.51 11.21 -4.41
N LEU A 99 6.60 10.51 -4.15
CA LEU A 99 7.38 10.59 -2.93
C LEU A 99 8.64 11.40 -3.22
N GLU A 100 8.85 12.48 -2.48
CA GLU A 100 10.04 13.31 -2.61
C GLU A 100 11.32 12.48 -2.36
N GLY A 101 12.31 12.60 -3.23
CA GLY A 101 13.56 11.83 -3.16
C GLY A 101 13.43 10.34 -3.51
N PHE A 102 12.24 9.83 -3.86
CA PHE A 102 12.05 8.47 -4.37
C PHE A 102 11.48 8.45 -5.80
N GLY A 103 10.48 9.27 -6.09
CA GLY A 103 9.81 9.34 -7.38
C GLY A 103 8.36 8.88 -7.32
N ARG A 104 7.81 8.45 -8.45
CA ARG A 104 6.42 7.99 -8.51
C ARG A 104 6.27 6.61 -7.87
N VAL A 105 5.16 6.46 -7.15
CA VAL A 105 4.65 5.18 -6.66
C VAL A 105 3.17 5.09 -7.00
N ASP A 106 2.74 3.92 -7.43
CA ASP A 106 1.31 3.62 -7.55
C ASP A 106 0.95 2.70 -6.39
N SER A 107 -0.06 3.10 -5.60
CA SER A 107 -0.39 2.42 -4.33
C SER A 107 -1.85 1.95 -4.30
N CYS A 108 -2.07 0.74 -3.81
CA CYS A 108 -3.39 0.18 -3.55
C CYS A 108 -3.44 -0.26 -2.08
N SER A 109 -4.33 0.36 -1.30
CA SER A 109 -4.45 0.07 0.13
C SER A 109 -5.01 -1.33 0.35
N LEU A 110 -4.29 -2.16 1.11
CA LEU A 110 -4.78 -3.45 1.56
C LEU A 110 -5.40 -3.30 2.96
N PHE A 111 -4.67 -2.65 3.88
CA PHE A 111 -5.11 -2.40 5.24
C PHE A 111 -4.69 -1.00 5.71
N SER A 112 -5.64 -0.30 6.32
CA SER A 112 -5.45 0.90 7.13
C SER A 112 -6.75 1.15 7.90
N PRO A 113 -6.71 1.33 9.24
CA PRO A 113 -5.55 1.30 10.13
C PRO A 113 -4.92 -0.10 10.30
N MET A 114 -3.79 -0.16 11.02
CA MET A 114 -2.99 -1.38 11.27
C MET A 114 -3.10 -1.91 12.70
N ASP A 115 -4.07 -1.41 13.46
CA ASP A 115 -4.35 -1.75 14.86
C ASP A 115 -4.87 -3.18 15.07
N GLU A 116 -5.51 -3.77 14.05
CA GLU A 116 -5.99 -5.16 14.08
C GLU A 116 -4.86 -6.21 14.08
N PHE A 117 -3.62 -5.81 13.80
CA PHE A 117 -2.46 -6.72 13.80
C PHE A 117 -1.77 -6.76 15.16
N ALA A 118 -1.78 -7.92 15.79
CA ALA A 118 -1.15 -8.14 17.09
C ALA A 118 0.38 -8.05 17.05
N ASP A 119 1.00 -8.52 15.96
CA ASP A 119 2.44 -8.53 15.77
C ASP A 119 2.84 -8.48 14.29
N HIS A 120 4.14 -8.23 14.07
CA HIS A 120 4.74 -8.13 12.74
C HIS A 120 4.64 -9.43 11.93
N ALA A 121 4.71 -10.59 12.58
CA ALA A 121 4.67 -11.88 11.89
C ALA A 121 3.28 -12.13 11.28
N ALA A 122 2.21 -11.81 12.01
CA ALA A 122 0.83 -11.89 11.53
C ALA A 122 0.60 -10.92 10.35
N ALA A 123 1.05 -9.67 10.47
CA ALA A 123 0.95 -8.69 9.38
C ALA A 123 1.71 -9.14 8.12
N ARG A 124 2.93 -9.69 8.30
CA ARG A 124 3.73 -10.25 7.21
C ARG A 124 3.03 -11.43 6.53
N ALA A 125 2.44 -12.33 7.31
CA ALA A 125 1.73 -13.49 6.77
C ALA A 125 0.53 -13.06 5.90
N VAL A 126 -0.22 -12.04 6.33
CA VAL A 126 -1.31 -11.46 5.53
C VAL A 126 -0.79 -10.80 4.26
N ALA A 127 0.31 -10.06 4.31
CA ALA A 127 0.92 -9.46 3.12
C ALA A 127 1.34 -10.51 2.08
N LEU A 128 1.94 -11.63 2.53
CA LEU A 128 2.31 -12.75 1.66
C LEU A 128 1.07 -13.42 1.05
N ALA A 129 0.04 -13.70 1.86
CA ALA A 129 -1.20 -14.29 1.38
C ALA A 129 -1.91 -13.39 0.35
N ALA A 130 -1.90 -12.07 0.54
CA ALA A 130 -2.44 -11.12 -0.42
C ALA A 130 -1.67 -11.14 -1.75
N LEU A 131 -0.33 -11.22 -1.71
CA LEU A 131 0.48 -11.38 -2.92
C LEU A 131 0.16 -12.69 -3.63
N ASP A 132 0.08 -13.80 -2.90
CA ASP A 132 -0.22 -15.12 -3.48
C ASP A 132 -1.58 -15.09 -4.19
N GLN A 133 -2.63 -14.53 -3.57
CA GLN A 133 -3.95 -14.38 -4.21
C GLN A 133 -3.94 -13.49 -5.46
N LEU A 134 -3.09 -12.46 -5.52
CA LEU A 134 -3.01 -11.56 -6.68
C LEU A 134 -2.33 -12.23 -7.88
N PHE A 135 -1.48 -13.23 -7.63
CA PHE A 135 -0.71 -13.96 -8.64
C PHE A 135 -1.20 -15.39 -8.87
N ASP A 136 -2.11 -15.92 -8.05
CA ASP A 136 -2.77 -17.21 -8.26
C ASP A 136 -3.75 -17.11 -9.45
N PRO A 137 -3.67 -18.00 -10.45
CA PRO A 137 -4.62 -18.06 -11.55
C PRO A 137 -6.00 -18.67 -11.20
N ALA A 138 -6.23 -19.15 -9.97
CA ALA A 138 -7.51 -19.75 -9.57
C ALA A 138 -8.66 -18.73 -9.40
N PRO A 139 -9.95 -19.13 -9.56
CA PRO A 139 -11.06 -18.19 -9.74
C PRO A 139 -11.43 -17.38 -8.48
N THR A 140 -11.68 -16.10 -8.76
CA THR A 140 -11.89 -14.93 -7.91
C THR A 140 -13.19 -14.90 -7.07
N ASP A 141 -13.65 -15.99 -6.47
CA ASP A 141 -14.96 -15.98 -5.77
C ASP A 141 -14.95 -15.21 -4.43
N ALA A 142 -13.79 -14.95 -3.82
CA ALA A 142 -13.70 -14.21 -2.54
C ALA A 142 -13.72 -12.67 -2.70
N ARG A 143 -13.60 -12.14 -3.93
CA ARG A 143 -13.25 -10.74 -4.17
C ARG A 143 -14.45 -9.77 -4.15
N GLU A 144 -15.65 -10.27 -4.42
CA GLU A 144 -16.89 -9.49 -4.30
C GLU A 144 -17.24 -9.12 -2.85
N ALA A 145 -16.71 -9.85 -1.87
CA ALA A 145 -16.94 -9.58 -0.45
C ALA A 145 -16.07 -8.41 0.07
N ALA A 146 -14.82 -8.30 -0.40
CA ALA A 146 -13.91 -7.21 -0.01
C ALA A 146 -14.23 -5.88 -0.73
N ALA A 147 -14.71 -5.94 -1.98
CA ALA A 147 -15.16 -4.75 -2.73
C ALA A 147 -16.43 -4.10 -2.17
N ARG A 148 -17.13 -4.78 -1.24
CA ARG A 148 -18.41 -4.34 -0.64
C ARG A 148 -18.26 -3.46 0.61
N ARG A 149 -17.03 -3.10 1.02
CA ARG A 149 -16.81 -2.01 1.98
C ARG A 149 -16.28 -0.78 1.23
N PRO A 150 -17.13 0.20 0.88
CA PRO A 150 -16.63 1.45 0.35
C PRO A 150 -15.92 2.20 1.48
N ALA A 151 -14.62 2.44 1.33
CA ALA A 151 -13.91 3.43 2.14
C ALA A 151 -14.38 4.83 1.70
N VAL A 152 -15.61 5.20 2.08
CA VAL A 152 -16.02 6.60 2.09
C VAL A 152 -15.59 7.16 3.43
N LEU A 153 -14.32 7.53 3.50
CA LEU A 153 -13.88 8.55 4.44
C LEU A 153 -13.29 9.67 3.59
N ASP A 154 -14.13 10.69 3.37
CA ASP A 154 -13.72 11.95 2.78
C ASP A 154 -12.54 12.51 3.58
N ARG A 155 -11.42 12.70 2.90
CA ARG A 155 -10.18 13.22 3.49
C ARG A 155 -10.38 14.59 4.15
N ARG A 156 -11.46 15.31 3.80
CA ARG A 156 -11.82 16.60 4.41
C ARG A 156 -12.41 16.48 5.82
N SER A 157 -12.90 15.31 6.25
CA SER A 157 -13.49 15.14 7.58
C SER A 157 -12.47 14.97 8.72
N LEU A 158 -11.20 14.69 8.39
CA LEU A 158 -10.14 14.47 9.39
C LEU A 158 -9.33 15.72 9.72
N ILE A 159 -9.42 16.78 8.91
CA ILE A 159 -8.60 18.00 9.06
C ILE A 159 -9.36 19.10 9.84
N PHE A 160 -10.69 19.09 9.79
CA PHE A 160 -11.52 20.00 10.56
C PHE A 160 -12.31 19.18 11.57
N GLY A 161 -11.83 19.14 12.81
CA GLY A 161 -12.44 18.40 13.91
C GLY A 161 -13.95 18.58 13.94
N ALA A 162 -14.69 17.48 13.84
CA ALA A 162 -16.13 17.49 14.01
C ALA A 162 -16.46 17.99 15.42
N LYS A 163 -16.94 19.23 15.52
CA LYS A 163 -17.63 19.70 16.70
C LYS A 163 -18.80 18.74 16.95
N ARG A 164 -18.86 18.20 18.17
CA ARG A 164 -20.07 17.61 18.71
C ARG A 164 -21.08 18.75 18.85
N ASP A 165 -22.13 18.74 18.04
CA ASP A 165 -23.32 19.53 18.36
C ASP A 165 -24.19 18.70 19.29
N GLU A 166 -24.09 19.06 20.56
CA GLU A 166 -25.02 18.74 21.62
C GLU A 166 -26.11 19.82 21.61
N ALA A 167 -27.31 19.46 21.19
CA ALA A 167 -28.58 20.16 21.46
C ALA A 167 -29.71 19.33 20.85
N HIS A 168 -30.88 19.13 21.44
CA HIS A 168 -31.45 19.43 22.75
C HIS A 168 -32.78 18.64 22.77
N VAL A 169 -33.17 18.18 23.95
CA VAL A 169 -34.39 17.43 24.25
C VAL A 169 -35.66 18.16 23.77
N ALA A 170 -36.66 17.38 23.37
CA ALA A 170 -38.01 17.78 22.96
C ALA A 170 -38.80 18.50 24.10
N PRO A 171 -40.01 19.02 23.85
CA PRO A 171 -41.18 18.23 23.45
C PRO A 171 -41.84 18.68 22.14
#